data_AF-A0A2M7SDV7-F1
#
_entry.id   AF-A0A2M7SDV7-F1
#
_cell.length_a   1.000
_cell.length_b   1.000
_cell.length_c   1.000
_cell.angle_alpha   90.00
_cell.angle_beta   90.00
_cell.angle_gamma   90.00
#
_symmetry.space_group_name_H-M   'P 1'
#
loop_
_entity.id
_entity.type
_entity.pdbx_description
1 polymer ?
#
loop_
_entity_poly.entity_id
_entity_poly.type
_entity_poly.pdbx_seq_one_letter_code
_entity_poly.pdbx_strand_id
1 'polypeptide(L)'
;MAEQKSGKEFSNDSLTRLNISIDAKSLMEKLSYRPEAIEIVEDKLRAFCPIHQDKNFRTFTVDLKNNHFKCHYTQCDGYKGGNLLYLYSIVQKVSLGEAAMYWSKTLNIPLEEVKKEGAALAEEEETSAAAPAAEKTVKENHFNKGVSFYTRNLLDEAVKEFEIAKTDDPDKELQIHNMLGLCFMKQGSYDKAIDEFKKGLQCKGYEEKEYNGLQYNLGRVYEASGKVKEALEIFQVLFKKDPKYQDVEQRV
;
A
#
# COMPACT_ATOMS: atom_id res chain seq x y z
N MET A 1 -13.31 20.06 25.12
CA MET A 1 -12.10 19.30 25.51
C MET A 1 -12.44 17.84 25.31
N ALA A 2 -12.10 17.27 24.14
CA ALA A 2 -12.30 15.86 23.85
C ALA A 2 -10.93 15.19 23.92
N GLU A 3 -10.77 14.29 24.88
CA GLU A 3 -9.55 13.55 25.16
C GLU A 3 -9.13 12.76 23.92
N GLN A 4 -7.96 13.09 23.37
CA GLN A 4 -7.24 12.19 22.47
C GLN A 4 -6.86 10.95 23.29
N LYS A 5 -7.68 9.90 23.21
CA LYS A 5 -7.28 8.56 23.67
C LYS A 5 -6.08 8.14 22.82
N SER A 6 -4.89 8.27 23.41
CA SER A 6 -3.63 7.74 22.92
C SER A 6 -3.81 6.24 22.64
N GLY A 7 -4.08 5.89 21.38
CA GLY A 7 -4.17 4.51 20.94
C GLY A 7 -2.79 3.86 21.10
N LYS A 8 -2.75 2.69 21.75
CA LYS A 8 -1.52 1.90 21.81
C LYS A 8 -1.06 1.56 20.40
N GLU A 9 0.19 1.92 20.08
CA GLU A 9 0.82 1.58 18.81
C GLU A 9 1.64 0.30 18.99
N PHE A 10 1.39 -0.68 18.13
CA PHE A 10 2.06 -1.98 18.15
C PHE A 10 3.06 -2.09 16.99
N SER A 11 4.10 -2.90 17.17
CA SER A 11 5.13 -3.11 16.15
C SER A 11 4.50 -3.66 14.87
N ASN A 12 5.01 -3.20 13.71
CA ASN A 12 4.51 -3.68 12.41
C ASN A 12 4.70 -5.19 12.24
N ASP A 13 5.74 -5.78 12.83
CA ASP A 13 5.95 -7.23 12.85
C ASP A 13 4.81 -7.93 13.58
N SER A 14 4.50 -7.48 14.80
CA SER A 14 3.40 -8.02 15.60
C SER A 14 2.05 -7.92 14.86
N LEU A 15 1.79 -6.80 14.18
CA LEU A 15 0.58 -6.63 13.37
C LEU A 15 0.57 -7.52 12.13
N THR A 16 1.71 -7.74 11.49
CA THR A 16 1.84 -8.59 10.30
C THR A 16 1.64 -10.05 10.64
N ARG A 17 2.35 -10.54 11.67
CA ARG A 17 2.19 -11.90 12.22
C ARG A 17 0.76 -12.16 12.65
N LEU A 18 0.15 -11.19 13.32
CA LEU A 18 -1.25 -11.27 13.71
C LEU A 18 -2.16 -11.37 12.48
N ASN A 19 -1.97 -10.51 11.47
CA ASN A 19 -2.79 -10.51 10.25
C ASN A 19 -2.72 -11.83 9.48
N ILE A 20 -1.54 -12.41 9.31
CA ILE A 20 -1.35 -13.69 8.60
C ILE A 20 -2.07 -14.83 9.35
N SER A 21 -2.22 -14.70 10.67
CA SER A 21 -2.88 -15.70 11.51
C SER A 21 -4.41 -15.56 11.57
N ILE A 22 -4.98 -14.48 11.03
CA ILE A 22 -6.43 -14.30 10.96
C ILE A 22 -6.98 -15.14 9.81
N ASP A 23 -7.81 -16.12 10.13
CA ASP A 23 -8.61 -16.82 9.12
C ASP A 23 -9.68 -15.87 8.55
N ALA A 24 -9.67 -15.70 7.23
CA ALA A 24 -10.57 -14.77 6.55
C ALA A 24 -12.05 -15.13 6.76
N LYS A 25 -12.40 -16.43 6.82
CA LYS A 25 -13.79 -16.84 7.05
C LYS A 25 -14.25 -16.49 8.47
N SER A 26 -13.41 -16.79 9.46
CA SER A 26 -13.65 -16.46 10.86
C SER A 26 -13.81 -14.95 11.07
N LEU A 27 -13.02 -14.14 10.35
CA LEU A 27 -13.22 -12.69 10.33
C LEU A 27 -14.58 -12.32 9.72
N MET A 28 -14.95 -12.87 8.57
CA MET A 28 -16.24 -12.57 7.93
C MET A 28 -17.42 -12.96 8.82
N GLU A 29 -17.38 -14.11 9.48
CA GLU A 29 -18.36 -14.53 10.48
C GLU A 29 -18.45 -13.51 11.63
N LYS A 30 -17.30 -13.05 12.12
CA LYS A 30 -17.25 -11.98 13.13
C LYS A 30 -17.87 -10.66 12.64
N LEU A 31 -17.79 -10.39 11.33
CA LEU A 31 -18.47 -9.26 10.67
C LEU A 31 -19.94 -9.56 10.33
N SER A 32 -20.54 -10.59 10.95
CA SER A 32 -21.94 -11.01 10.79
C SER A 32 -22.30 -11.54 9.41
N TYR A 33 -21.32 -12.04 8.65
CA TYR A 33 -21.60 -12.78 7.42
C TYR A 33 -21.91 -14.24 7.73
N ARG A 34 -22.91 -14.79 7.05
CA ARG A 34 -23.17 -16.23 7.08
C ARG A 34 -22.30 -16.93 6.03
N PRO A 35 -21.89 -18.19 6.24
CA PRO A 35 -21.07 -18.94 5.29
C PRO A 35 -21.64 -18.96 3.86
N GLU A 36 -22.96 -19.01 3.70
CA GLU A 36 -23.64 -19.07 2.40
C GLU A 36 -23.56 -17.74 1.62
N ALA A 37 -23.31 -16.63 2.32
CA ALA A 37 -23.12 -15.32 1.70
C ALA A 37 -21.71 -15.14 1.10
N ILE A 38 -20.81 -16.11 1.35
CA ILE A 38 -19.40 -16.08 0.98
C ILE A 38 -19.17 -17.07 -0.17
N GLU A 39 -18.62 -16.58 -1.28
CA GLU A 39 -18.08 -17.42 -2.35
C GLU A 39 -16.60 -17.68 -2.09
N ILE A 40 -16.14 -18.90 -2.30
CA ILE A 40 -14.71 -19.18 -2.35
C ILE A 40 -14.43 -19.89 -3.67
N VAL A 41 -13.54 -19.28 -4.45
CA VAL A 41 -13.07 -19.82 -5.73
C VAL A 41 -11.55 -19.78 -5.68
N GLU A 42 -10.93 -20.96 -5.66
CA GLU A 42 -9.48 -21.11 -5.47
C GLU A 42 -9.01 -20.38 -4.21
N ASP A 43 -8.06 -19.45 -4.36
CA ASP A 43 -7.47 -18.65 -3.28
C ASP A 43 -8.20 -17.32 -3.07
N LYS A 44 -9.40 -17.15 -3.61
CA LYS A 44 -10.17 -15.91 -3.50
C LYS A 44 -11.50 -16.13 -2.80
N LEU A 45 -11.74 -15.32 -1.79
CA LEU A 45 -13.04 -15.16 -1.15
C LEU A 45 -13.76 -13.97 -1.78
N ARG A 46 -15.03 -14.11 -2.15
CA ARG A 46 -15.88 -13.04 -2.67
C ARG A 46 -17.14 -12.90 -1.82
N ALA A 47 -17.52 -11.65 -1.51
CA ALA A 47 -18.72 -11.37 -0.74
C ALA A 47 -19.30 -10.00 -1.09
N PHE A 48 -20.45 -9.67 -0.52
CA PHE A 48 -20.89 -8.28 -0.42
C PHE A 48 -19.92 -7.51 0.46
N CYS A 49 -19.76 -6.21 0.22
CA CYS A 49 -18.77 -5.43 0.95
C CYS A 49 -19.25 -5.13 2.38
N PRO A 50 -18.49 -5.50 3.42
CA PRO A 50 -18.88 -5.23 4.81
C PRO A 50 -18.81 -3.73 5.16
N ILE A 51 -18.15 -2.92 4.33
CA ILE A 51 -17.90 -1.49 4.57
C ILE A 51 -19.10 -0.64 4.16
N HIS A 52 -19.55 -0.76 2.91
CA HIS A 52 -20.67 0.02 2.37
C HIS A 52 -22.00 -0.77 2.30
N GLN A 53 -21.97 -2.08 2.51
CA GLN A 53 -23.14 -2.94 2.72
C GLN A 53 -24.19 -2.94 1.60
N ASP A 54 -23.77 -2.64 0.36
CA ASP A 54 -24.64 -2.80 -0.81
C ASP A 54 -24.89 -4.29 -1.08
N LYS A 55 -26.15 -4.65 -1.29
CA LYS A 55 -26.62 -6.04 -1.50
C LYS A 55 -26.83 -6.41 -2.97
N ASN A 56 -26.56 -5.49 -3.90
CA ASN A 56 -26.78 -5.70 -5.34
C ASN A 56 -25.62 -6.48 -5.98
N PHE A 57 -24.38 -6.19 -5.58
CA PHE A 57 -23.19 -6.79 -6.19
C PHE A 57 -22.15 -7.22 -5.15
N ARG A 58 -21.50 -8.37 -5.39
CA ARG A 58 -20.32 -8.83 -4.64
C ARG A 58 -19.09 -8.04 -5.08
N THR A 59 -18.96 -6.83 -4.55
CA THR A 59 -17.84 -5.92 -4.84
C THR A 59 -16.58 -6.26 -4.06
N PHE A 60 -16.68 -7.11 -3.03
CA PHE A 60 -15.61 -7.34 -2.08
C PHE A 60 -14.91 -8.68 -2.31
N THR A 61 -13.59 -8.64 -2.27
CA THR A 61 -12.74 -9.82 -2.43
C THR A 61 -11.64 -9.87 -1.38
N VAL A 62 -11.26 -11.07 -0.95
CA VAL A 62 -10.05 -11.32 -0.15
C VAL A 62 -9.18 -12.32 -0.88
N ASP A 63 -7.91 -11.98 -1.04
CA ASP A 63 -6.85 -12.92 -1.39
C ASP A 63 -6.45 -13.69 -0.12
N LEU A 64 -6.76 -14.98 -0.12
CA LEU A 64 -6.56 -15.88 1.02
C LEU A 64 -5.08 -16.24 1.24
N LYS A 65 -4.21 -16.08 0.23
CA LYS A 65 -2.77 -16.33 0.38
C LYS A 65 -2.09 -15.20 1.15
N ASN A 66 -2.54 -13.96 0.89
CA ASN A 66 -1.90 -12.77 1.42
C ASN A 66 -2.69 -12.11 2.56
N ASN A 67 -3.90 -12.60 2.86
CA ASN A 67 -4.83 -11.96 3.81
C ASN A 67 -5.01 -10.46 3.52
N HIS A 68 -5.24 -10.15 2.24
CA HIS A 68 -5.48 -8.82 1.74
C HIS A 68 -6.84 -8.74 1.07
N PHE A 69 -7.61 -7.72 1.43
CA PHE A 69 -8.92 -7.46 0.85
C PHE A 69 -8.88 -6.30 -0.14
N LYS A 70 -9.89 -6.25 -1.01
CA LYS A 70 -10.20 -5.10 -1.86
C LYS A 70 -11.69 -5.01 -2.12
N CYS A 71 -12.22 -3.80 -2.13
CA CYS A 71 -13.53 -3.50 -2.71
C CYS A 71 -13.36 -2.95 -4.13
N HIS A 72 -14.22 -3.37 -5.07
CA HIS A 72 -14.17 -2.91 -6.46
C HIS A 72 -15.05 -1.67 -6.70
N TYR A 73 -15.74 -1.18 -5.68
CA TYR A 73 -16.50 0.07 -5.75
C TYR A 73 -15.60 1.26 -5.42
N THR A 74 -15.41 2.18 -6.37
CA THR A 74 -14.45 3.29 -6.29
C THR A 74 -14.71 4.29 -5.16
N GLN A 75 -15.97 4.42 -4.73
CA GLN A 75 -16.36 5.34 -3.66
C GLN A 75 -16.33 4.69 -2.25
N CYS A 76 -15.98 3.41 -2.16
CA CYS A 76 -15.85 2.70 -0.89
C CYS A 76 -14.46 2.95 -0.27
N ASP A 77 -14.39 3.14 1.06
CA ASP A 77 -13.12 3.27 1.78
C ASP A 77 -12.18 2.06 1.58
N GLY A 78 -12.76 0.89 1.36
CA GLY A 78 -12.06 -0.34 0.99
C GLY A 78 -11.57 -0.43 -0.45
N TYR A 79 -11.77 0.59 -1.30
CA TYR A 79 -11.35 0.55 -2.71
C TYR A 79 -9.84 0.38 -2.89
N LYS A 80 -9.07 1.04 -2.03
CA LYS A 80 -7.60 0.93 -2.01
C LYS A 80 -7.12 -0.44 -1.51
N GLY A 81 -8.01 -1.21 -0.89
CA GLY A 81 -7.69 -2.48 -0.25
C GLY A 81 -6.88 -2.30 1.04
N GLY A 82 -6.53 -3.43 1.64
CA GLY A 82 -5.75 -3.46 2.87
C GLY A 82 -5.73 -4.85 3.48
N ASN A 83 -5.18 -4.98 4.68
CA ASN A 83 -5.11 -6.26 5.37
C ASN A 83 -6.38 -6.53 6.21
N LEU A 84 -6.52 -7.75 6.72
CA LEU A 84 -7.70 -8.18 7.47
C LEU A 84 -7.89 -7.46 8.81
N LEU A 85 -6.80 -7.05 9.47
CA LEU A 85 -6.87 -6.19 10.66
C LEU A 85 -7.48 -4.83 10.35
N TYR A 86 -7.06 -4.21 9.25
CA TYR A 86 -7.59 -2.95 8.79
C TYR A 86 -9.07 -3.08 8.36
N LEU A 87 -9.44 -4.19 7.72
CA LEU A 87 -10.85 -4.48 7.43
C LEU A 87 -11.70 -4.48 8.69
N TYR A 88 -11.23 -5.17 9.73
CA TYR A 88 -11.93 -5.23 11.00
C TYR A 88 -12.05 -3.84 11.63
N SER A 89 -10.98 -3.05 11.61
CA SER A 89 -10.97 -1.71 12.23
C SER A 89 -11.99 -0.78 11.57
N ILE A 90 -12.06 -0.75 10.23
CA ILE A 90 -12.98 0.13 9.52
C ILE A 90 -14.44 -0.31 9.68
N VAL A 91 -14.73 -1.61 9.63
CA VAL A 91 -16.12 -2.11 9.73
C VAL A 91 -16.66 -1.94 11.15
N GLN A 92 -15.81 -2.18 12.17
CA GLN A 92 -16.19 -2.04 13.57
C GLN A 92 -16.05 -0.59 14.09
N LYS A 93 -15.50 0.32 13.28
CA LYS A 93 -15.24 1.72 13.63
C LYS A 93 -14.37 1.86 14.89
N VAL A 94 -13.35 1.02 15.00
CA VAL A 94 -12.36 1.04 16.08
C VAL A 94 -10.99 1.41 15.51
N SER A 95 -10.06 1.83 16.37
CA SER A 95 -8.68 2.05 15.96
C SER A 95 -8.00 0.73 15.55
N LEU A 96 -6.93 0.83 14.74
CA LEU A 96 -6.14 -0.34 14.36
C LEU A 96 -5.53 -1.05 15.58
N GLY A 97 -5.14 -0.29 16.61
CA GLY A 97 -4.65 -0.85 17.87
C GLY A 97 -5.72 -1.65 18.63
N GLU A 98 -6.96 -1.16 18.68
CA GLU A 98 -8.09 -1.90 19.28
C GLU A 98 -8.41 -3.17 18.49
N ALA A 99 -8.39 -3.10 17.15
CA ALA A 99 -8.52 -4.27 16.28
C ALA A 99 -7.42 -5.30 16.55
N ALA A 100 -6.18 -4.86 16.66
CA ALA A 100 -5.04 -5.70 16.96
C ALA A 100 -5.17 -6.37 18.33
N MET A 101 -5.53 -5.63 19.39
CA MET A 101 -5.73 -6.20 20.72
C MET A 101 -6.84 -7.26 20.73
N TYR A 102 -7.94 -7.01 20.01
CA TYR A 102 -9.04 -7.98 19.88
C TYR A 102 -8.54 -9.29 19.27
N TRP A 103 -7.86 -9.22 18.13
CA TRP A 103 -7.39 -10.42 17.43
C TRP A 103 -6.23 -11.10 18.14
N SER A 104 -5.34 -10.33 18.78
CA SER A 104 -4.29 -10.84 19.66
C SER A 104 -4.86 -11.70 20.78
N LYS A 105 -5.88 -11.19 21.48
CA LYS A 105 -6.58 -11.93 22.52
C LYS A 105 -7.31 -13.16 21.98
N THR A 106 -7.94 -13.04 20.82
CA THR A 106 -8.73 -14.11 20.19
C THR A 106 -7.84 -15.27 19.73
N LEU A 107 -6.67 -14.97 19.18
CA LEU A 107 -5.73 -15.95 18.62
C LEU A 107 -4.62 -16.35 19.60
N ASN A 108 -4.58 -15.73 20.79
CA ASN A 108 -3.51 -15.88 21.78
C ASN A 108 -2.11 -15.59 21.20
N ILE A 109 -2.02 -14.50 20.42
CA ILE A 109 -0.79 -14.06 19.76
C ILE A 109 -0.31 -12.77 20.45
N PRO A 110 0.85 -12.75 21.13
CA PRO A 110 1.31 -11.57 21.86
C PRO A 110 1.61 -10.42 20.92
N LEU A 111 1.38 -9.18 21.36
CA LEU A 111 1.72 -7.96 20.64
C LEU A 111 2.86 -7.23 21.35
N GLU A 112 3.81 -6.73 20.57
CA GLU A 112 4.86 -5.85 21.05
C GLU A 112 4.43 -4.39 20.89
N GLU A 113 4.43 -3.64 21.99
CA GLU A 113 4.15 -2.20 21.97
C GLU A 113 5.38 -1.43 21.48
N VAL A 114 5.16 -0.44 20.61
CA VAL A 114 6.21 0.52 20.25
C VAL A 114 6.39 1.45 21.45
N LYS A 115 7.54 1.36 22.12
CA LYS A 115 7.91 2.36 23.12
C LYS A 115 8.10 3.68 22.38
N LYS A 116 7.27 4.69 22.69
CA LYS A 116 7.53 6.06 22.26
C LYS A 116 8.71 6.58 23.08
N GLU A 117 9.92 6.34 22.58
CA GLU A 117 11.08 7.06 23.08
C GLU A 117 10.92 8.53 22.69
N GLY A 118 10.86 9.37 23.73
CA GLY A 118 10.68 10.81 23.59
C GLY A 118 11.79 11.42 22.74
N ALA A 119 11.43 12.45 21.98
CA ALA A 119 12.33 13.25 21.18
C ALA A 119 13.63 13.60 21.92
N ALA A 120 14.74 13.05 21.45
CA ALA A 120 16.08 13.58 21.69
C ALA A 120 16.93 13.34 20.43
N LEU A 121 17.62 14.40 20.05
CA LEU A 121 18.41 14.58 18.85
C LEU A 121 19.66 13.68 18.83
N ALA A 122 20.03 13.29 17.60
CA ALA A 122 21.39 13.10 17.06
C ALA A 122 22.44 12.32 17.89
N GLU A 123 23.02 11.27 17.32
CA GLU A 123 24.33 11.28 16.63
C GLU A 123 24.71 9.85 16.21
N GLU A 124 25.55 9.79 15.18
CA GLU A 124 26.12 8.59 14.55
C GLU A 124 27.01 7.80 15.51
N GLU A 125 27.11 6.48 15.34
CA GLU A 125 28.40 5.78 15.45
C GLU A 125 28.34 4.37 14.83
N GLU A 126 29.11 4.20 13.75
CA GLU A 126 29.62 2.91 13.28
C GLU A 126 30.56 2.33 14.33
N THR A 127 30.38 1.07 14.74
CA THR A 127 31.51 0.20 15.10
C THR A 127 31.22 -1.28 14.79
N SER A 128 32.30 -1.98 14.54
CA SER A 128 32.49 -3.22 13.76
C SER A 128 32.38 -4.55 14.53
N ALA A 129 32.20 -5.61 13.73
CA ALA A 129 32.89 -6.92 13.75
C ALA A 129 32.16 -8.18 14.28
N ALA A 130 31.76 -9.04 13.32
CA ALA A 130 31.88 -10.52 13.17
C ALA A 130 31.53 -11.48 14.35
N ALA A 131 30.88 -12.66 14.21
CA ALA A 131 30.22 -13.47 13.16
C ALA A 131 29.58 -14.71 13.90
N PRO A 132 29.14 -15.81 13.25
CA PRO A 132 27.89 -16.04 12.52
C PRO A 132 27.02 -17.19 13.11
N ALA A 133 25.70 -17.20 12.87
CA ALA A 133 24.90 -18.39 12.49
C ALA A 133 23.38 -18.14 12.51
N ALA A 134 22.83 -18.00 11.30
CA ALA A 134 21.55 -18.56 10.88
C ALA A 134 20.27 -18.19 11.66
N GLU A 135 19.93 -16.91 11.73
CA GLU A 135 18.52 -16.53 11.54
C GLU A 135 18.29 -16.34 10.05
N LYS A 136 17.30 -17.05 9.51
CA LYS A 136 16.79 -16.81 8.17
C LYS A 136 16.12 -15.44 8.20
N THR A 137 16.94 -14.38 8.04
CA THR A 137 16.51 -12.99 8.01
C THR A 137 15.40 -12.88 6.98
N VAL A 138 14.17 -12.66 7.45
CA VAL A 138 13.12 -12.13 6.58
C VAL A 138 13.61 -10.74 6.22
N LYS A 139 14.30 -10.60 5.09
CA LYS A 139 14.80 -9.32 4.60
C LYS A 139 13.60 -8.37 4.60
N GLU A 140 13.62 -7.37 5.48
CA GLU A 140 12.50 -6.45 5.62
C GLU A 140 12.27 -5.80 4.25
N ASN A 141 11.03 -5.91 3.76
CA ASN A 141 10.72 -5.42 2.43
C ASN A 141 10.49 -3.90 2.49
N HIS A 142 11.56 -3.13 2.32
CA HIS A 142 11.54 -1.66 2.31
C HIS A 142 10.54 -1.08 1.29
N PHE A 143 10.32 -1.75 0.16
CA PHE A 143 9.29 -1.33 -0.81
C PHE A 143 7.89 -1.36 -0.18
N ASN A 144 7.53 -2.43 0.54
CA ASN A 144 6.23 -2.51 1.21
C ASN A 144 6.10 -1.49 2.34
N LYS A 145 7.18 -1.18 3.07
CA LYS A 145 7.22 -0.10 4.07
C LYS A 145 6.95 1.26 3.41
N GLY A 146 7.62 1.56 2.30
CA GLY A 146 7.40 2.78 1.52
C GLY A 146 5.95 2.91 1.04
N VAL A 147 5.35 1.83 0.54
CA VAL A 147 3.93 1.82 0.13
C VAL A 147 3.03 2.14 1.31
N SER A 148 3.29 1.56 2.49
CA SER A 148 2.55 1.84 3.71
C SER A 148 2.62 3.32 4.09
N PHE A 149 3.81 3.92 4.13
CA PHE A 149 3.98 5.35 4.40
C PHE A 149 3.27 6.24 3.37
N TYR A 150 3.38 5.91 2.08
CA TYR A 150 2.70 6.64 1.01
C TYR A 150 1.18 6.63 1.19
N THR A 151 0.59 5.49 1.54
CA THR A 151 -0.87 5.38 1.76
C THR A 151 -1.35 6.22 2.94
N ARG A 152 -0.50 6.42 3.94
CA ARG A 152 -0.73 7.29 5.11
C ARG A 152 -0.41 8.77 4.85
N ASN A 153 0.00 9.11 3.63
CA ASN A 153 0.44 10.44 3.23
C ASN A 153 1.65 10.95 4.05
N LEU A 154 2.45 10.01 4.58
CA LEU A 154 3.74 10.25 5.22
C LEU A 154 4.81 10.19 4.13
N LEU A 155 4.88 11.26 3.34
CA LEU A 155 5.57 11.24 2.05
C LEU A 155 7.10 11.22 2.19
N ASP A 156 7.66 11.86 3.22
CA ASP A 156 9.10 11.88 3.45
C ASP A 156 9.62 10.51 3.92
N GLU A 157 8.87 9.84 4.80
CA GLU A 157 9.16 8.47 5.22
C GLU A 157 9.00 7.49 4.06
N ALA A 158 7.98 7.67 3.22
CA ALA A 158 7.81 6.86 2.02
C ALA A 158 9.01 6.96 1.09
N VAL A 159 9.48 8.18 0.82
CA VAL A 159 10.66 8.42 -0.02
C VAL A 159 11.89 7.73 0.57
N LYS A 160 12.14 7.87 1.87
CA LYS A 160 13.30 7.21 2.53
C LYS A 160 13.26 5.69 2.34
N GLU A 161 12.13 5.05 2.60
CA GLU A 161 11.99 3.61 2.44
C GLU A 161 12.12 3.17 0.98
N PHE A 162 11.62 3.95 0.02
CA PHE A 162 11.78 3.64 -1.39
C PHE A 162 13.22 3.80 -1.88
N GLU A 163 13.97 4.78 -1.38
CA GLU A 163 15.40 4.92 -1.70
C GLU A 163 16.22 3.73 -1.16
N ILE A 164 15.87 3.21 0.03
CA ILE A 164 16.48 1.97 0.54
C ILE A 164 16.05 0.77 -0.32
N ALA A 165 14.76 0.69 -0.69
CA ALA A 165 14.27 -0.39 -1.54
C ALA A 165 14.98 -0.43 -2.90
N LYS A 166 15.36 0.73 -3.42
CA LYS A 166 16.08 0.87 -4.70
C LYS A 166 17.43 0.18 -4.69
N THR A 167 18.13 0.16 -3.56
CA THR A 167 19.42 -0.56 -3.44
C THR A 167 19.23 -2.05 -3.19
N ASP A 168 18.10 -2.42 -2.58
CA ASP A 168 17.92 -3.75 -1.99
C ASP A 168 17.04 -4.70 -2.80
N ASP A 169 16.24 -4.17 -3.73
CA ASP A 169 15.25 -4.91 -4.53
C ASP A 169 15.31 -4.49 -6.02
N PRO A 170 16.35 -4.93 -6.76
CA PRO A 170 16.55 -4.53 -8.16
C PRO A 170 15.42 -5.01 -9.09
N ASP A 171 14.70 -6.06 -8.71
CA ASP A 171 13.57 -6.60 -9.49
C ASP A 171 12.33 -5.69 -9.43
N LYS A 172 12.31 -4.71 -8.52
CA LYS A 172 11.23 -3.72 -8.38
C LYS A 172 11.62 -2.31 -8.81
N GLU A 173 12.76 -2.15 -9.48
CA GLU A 173 13.30 -0.83 -9.84
C GLU A 173 12.25 0.06 -10.55
N LEU A 174 11.47 -0.50 -11.49
CA LEU A 174 10.42 0.24 -12.20
C LEU A 174 9.29 0.69 -11.27
N GLN A 175 8.85 -0.19 -10.37
CA GLN A 175 7.79 0.11 -9.39
C GLN A 175 8.27 1.13 -8.36
N ILE A 176 9.53 1.04 -7.94
CA ILE A 176 10.16 1.97 -6.99
C ILE A 176 10.21 3.38 -7.59
N HIS A 177 10.69 3.53 -8.82
CA HIS A 177 10.69 4.82 -9.52
C HIS A 177 9.29 5.40 -9.68
N ASN A 178 8.29 4.57 -10.00
CA ASN A 178 6.90 5.02 -10.07
C ASN A 178 6.40 5.53 -8.71
N MET A 179 6.71 4.82 -7.62
CA MET A 179 6.28 5.22 -6.27
C MET A 179 6.98 6.49 -5.78
N LEU A 180 8.30 6.63 -6.01
CA LEU A 180 9.04 7.86 -5.72
C LEU A 180 8.48 9.05 -6.50
N GLY A 181 8.20 8.88 -7.79
CA GLY A 181 7.58 9.90 -8.61
C GLY A 181 6.21 10.34 -8.09
N LEU A 182 5.39 9.38 -7.66
CA LEU A 182 4.09 9.66 -7.03
C LEU A 182 4.21 10.40 -5.69
N CYS A 183 5.22 10.07 -4.86
CA CYS A 183 5.51 10.78 -3.62
C CYS A 183 5.85 12.25 -3.91
N PHE A 184 6.81 12.49 -4.80
CA PHE A 184 7.23 13.85 -5.16
C PHE A 184 6.11 14.66 -5.82
N MET A 185 5.27 14.03 -6.65
CA MET A 185 4.12 14.68 -7.26
C MET A 185 3.12 15.14 -6.18
N LYS A 186 2.84 14.31 -5.18
CA LYS A 186 1.97 14.69 -4.04
C LYS A 186 2.56 15.78 -3.16
N GLN A 187 3.89 15.83 -3.04
CA GLN A 187 4.60 16.91 -2.34
C GLN A 187 4.63 18.22 -3.14
N GLY A 188 4.16 18.24 -4.40
CA GLY A 188 4.30 19.38 -5.30
C GLY A 188 5.73 19.57 -5.86
N SER A 189 6.64 18.62 -5.59
CA SER A 189 8.01 18.62 -6.09
C SER A 189 8.06 18.05 -7.52
N TYR A 190 7.43 18.76 -8.46
CA TYR A 190 7.18 18.23 -9.81
C TYR A 190 8.44 17.89 -10.60
N ASP A 191 9.52 18.66 -10.48
CA ASP A 191 10.76 18.35 -11.21
C ASP A 191 11.41 17.04 -10.73
N LYS A 192 11.35 16.74 -9.42
CA LYS A 192 11.81 15.44 -8.88
C LYS A 192 10.90 14.31 -9.34
N ALA A 193 9.59 14.53 -9.38
CA ALA A 193 8.64 13.54 -9.88
C ALA A 193 8.91 13.19 -11.35
N ILE A 194 9.13 14.21 -12.19
CA ILE A 194 9.50 14.05 -13.60
C ILE A 194 10.78 13.23 -13.75
N ASP A 195 11.81 13.54 -12.96
CA ASP A 195 13.09 12.84 -12.98
C ASP A 195 12.93 11.35 -12.63
N GLU A 196 12.20 11.04 -11.56
CA GLU A 196 11.96 9.64 -11.15
C GLU A 196 11.14 8.85 -12.17
N PHE A 197 10.08 9.43 -12.75
CA PHE A 197 9.35 8.76 -13.83
C PHE A 197 10.22 8.53 -15.06
N LYS A 198 11.10 9.48 -15.42
CA LYS A 198 12.04 9.30 -16.55
C LYS A 198 13.05 8.20 -16.27
N LYS A 199 13.61 8.10 -15.06
CA LYS A 199 14.50 7.00 -14.67
C LYS A 199 13.80 5.65 -14.77
N GLY A 200 12.57 5.55 -14.28
CA GLY A 200 11.78 4.31 -14.41
C GLY A 200 11.48 3.93 -15.87
N LEU A 201 11.35 4.90 -16.79
CA LEU A 201 11.22 4.64 -18.23
C LEU A 201 12.55 4.20 -18.89
N GLN A 202 13.69 4.34 -18.21
CA GLN A 202 14.99 3.85 -18.66
C GLN A 202 15.33 2.45 -18.11
N CYS A 203 14.55 1.94 -17.15
CA CYS A 203 14.66 0.56 -16.67
C CYS A 203 14.50 -0.42 -17.83
N LYS A 204 15.15 -1.59 -17.70
CA LYS A 204 15.13 -2.66 -18.71
C LYS A 204 14.57 -3.93 -18.09
N GLY A 205 14.01 -4.82 -18.92
CA GLY A 205 13.54 -6.13 -18.49
C GLY A 205 12.05 -6.22 -18.13
N TYR A 206 11.31 -5.11 -18.25
CA TYR A 206 9.85 -5.08 -18.08
C TYR A 206 9.12 -5.10 -19.42
N GLU A 207 7.87 -5.55 -19.43
CA GLU A 207 6.98 -5.53 -20.58
C GLU A 207 6.51 -4.10 -20.90
N GLU A 208 6.21 -3.82 -22.17
CA GLU A 208 5.79 -2.49 -22.62
C GLU A 208 4.58 -1.94 -21.84
N LYS A 209 3.62 -2.81 -21.50
CA LYS A 209 2.43 -2.47 -20.72
C LYS A 209 2.74 -1.94 -19.32
N GLU A 210 3.86 -2.33 -18.73
CA GLU A 210 4.26 -1.93 -17.37
C GLU A 210 4.75 -0.47 -17.35
N TYR A 211 5.36 -0.01 -18.45
CA TYR A 211 5.78 1.39 -18.60
C TYR A 211 4.61 2.36 -18.84
N ASN A 212 3.47 1.89 -19.33
CA ASN A 212 2.31 2.75 -19.60
C ASN A 212 1.85 3.50 -18.32
N GLY A 213 2.00 2.87 -17.14
CA GLY A 213 1.72 3.49 -15.85
C GLY A 213 2.62 4.71 -15.58
N LEU A 214 3.92 4.56 -15.81
CA LEU A 214 4.90 5.64 -15.64
C LEU A 214 4.70 6.73 -16.68
N GLN A 215 4.47 6.37 -17.95
CA GLN A 215 4.20 7.35 -19.01
C GLN A 215 2.99 8.20 -18.66
N TYR A 216 1.90 7.57 -18.22
CA TYR A 216 0.69 8.30 -17.84
C TYR A 216 0.91 9.21 -16.63
N ASN A 217 1.61 8.74 -15.60
CA ASN A 217 1.95 9.58 -14.45
C ASN A 217 2.91 10.73 -14.82
N LEU A 218 3.81 10.51 -15.78
CA LEU A 218 4.68 11.56 -16.34
C LEU A 218 3.84 12.63 -17.07
N GLY A 219 2.84 12.23 -17.86
CA GLY A 219 1.90 13.17 -18.47
C GLY A 219 1.14 13.98 -17.42
N ARG A 220 0.65 13.33 -16.36
CA ARG A 220 -0.05 14.00 -15.25
C ARG A 220 0.82 15.01 -14.49
N VAL A 221 2.09 14.69 -14.25
CA VAL A 221 2.99 15.64 -13.57
C VAL A 221 3.39 16.79 -14.48
N TYR A 222 3.49 16.56 -15.80
CA TYR A 222 3.68 17.65 -16.77
C TYR A 222 2.49 18.61 -16.80
N GLU A 223 1.25 18.12 -16.80
CA GLU A 223 0.09 18.99 -16.63
C GLU A 223 0.12 19.76 -15.31
N ALA A 224 0.39 19.06 -14.19
CA ALA A 224 0.41 19.68 -12.87
C ALA A 224 1.51 20.76 -12.72
N SER A 225 2.60 20.64 -13.50
CA SER A 225 3.68 21.63 -13.58
C SER A 225 3.50 22.67 -14.69
N GLY A 226 2.37 22.67 -15.41
CA GLY A 226 2.07 23.63 -16.48
C GLY A 226 2.77 23.36 -17.81
N LYS A 227 3.49 22.23 -17.94
CA LYS A 227 4.17 21.78 -19.16
C LYS A 227 3.19 21.05 -20.08
N VAL A 228 2.17 21.78 -20.54
CA VAL A 228 0.98 21.21 -21.24
C VAL A 228 1.34 20.53 -22.56
N LYS A 229 2.34 21.05 -23.29
CA LYS A 229 2.75 20.48 -24.58
C LYS A 229 3.34 19.08 -24.40
N GLU A 230 4.26 18.94 -23.43
CA GLU A 230 4.91 17.67 -23.09
C GLU A 230 3.90 16.65 -22.56
N ALA A 231 2.91 17.09 -21.79
CA ALA A 231 1.81 16.23 -21.35
C ALA A 231 0.97 15.70 -22.53
N LEU A 232 0.59 16.59 -23.45
CA LEU A 232 -0.21 16.24 -24.63
C LEU A 232 0.50 15.21 -25.51
N GLU A 233 1.80 15.39 -25.77
CA GLU A 233 2.61 14.44 -26.54
C GLU A 233 2.57 13.03 -25.92
N ILE A 234 2.68 12.94 -24.60
CA ILE A 234 2.60 11.68 -23.87
C ILE A 234 1.22 11.04 -23.99
N PHE A 235 0.15 11.81 -23.75
CA PHE A 235 -1.20 11.26 -23.82
C PHE A 235 -1.56 10.82 -25.23
N GLN A 236 -1.11 11.53 -26.27
CA GLN A 236 -1.30 11.11 -27.66
C GLN A 236 -0.60 9.79 -27.98
N VAL A 237 0.60 9.55 -27.43
CA VAL A 237 1.28 8.27 -27.57
C VAL A 237 0.50 7.15 -26.89
N LEU A 238 0.00 7.37 -25.66
CA LEU A 238 -0.80 6.37 -24.95
C LEU A 238 -2.13 6.09 -25.65
N PHE A 239 -2.83 7.13 -26.12
CA PHE A 239 -4.09 6.99 -26.86
C PHE A 239 -3.91 6.20 -28.16
N LYS A 240 -2.81 6.42 -28.90
CA LYS A 240 -2.51 5.63 -30.10
C LYS A 240 -2.29 4.14 -29.81
N LYS A 241 -1.76 3.80 -28.63
CA LYS A 241 -1.54 2.41 -28.21
C LYS A 241 -2.82 1.76 -27.70
N ASP A 242 -3.51 2.44 -26.80
CA ASP A 242 -4.78 2.00 -26.21
C ASP A 242 -5.65 3.23 -25.91
N PRO A 243 -6.65 3.52 -26.76
CA PRO A 243 -7.59 4.62 -26.55
C PRO A 243 -8.35 4.56 -25.22
N LYS A 244 -8.49 3.37 -24.62
CA LYS A 244 -9.22 3.15 -23.37
C LYS A 244 -8.32 3.15 -22.14
N TYR A 245 -7.04 3.46 -22.30
CA TYR A 245 -6.10 3.49 -21.19
C TYR A 245 -6.40 4.68 -20.27
N GLN A 246 -6.96 4.42 -19.07
CA GLN A 246 -7.37 5.46 -18.11
C GLN A 246 -8.32 6.47 -18.76
N ASP A 247 -8.01 7.77 -18.70
CA ASP A 247 -8.77 8.88 -19.26
C ASP A 247 -8.05 9.57 -20.43
N VAL A 248 -7.10 8.89 -21.10
CA VAL A 248 -6.27 9.50 -22.16
C VAL A 248 -7.09 10.03 -23.34
N GLU A 249 -8.24 9.44 -23.65
CA GLU A 249 -9.19 9.95 -24.67
C GLU A 249 -9.67 11.37 -24.37
N GLN A 250 -9.76 11.75 -23.09
CA GLN A 250 -10.20 13.09 -22.67
C GLN A 250 -9.05 14.12 -22.65
N ARG A 251 -7.81 13.65 -22.87
CA ARG A 251 -6.58 14.43 -22.71
C ARG A 251 -5.83 14.69 -24.02
N VAL A 252 -6.38 14.26 -25.16
CA VAL A 252 -5.77 14.34 -26.50
C VAL A 252 -6.56 15.19 -27.47
#